data_AF-F4Q7L7-F1
#
_entry.id   AF-F4Q7L7-F1
#
_cell.length_a   1.000
_cell.length_b   1.000
_cell.length_c   1.000
_cell.angle_alpha   90.00
_cell.angle_beta   90.00
_cell.angle_gamma   90.00
#
_symmetry.space_group_name_H-M   'P 1'
#
loop_
_entity.id
_entity.type
_entity.pdbx_description
1 polymer ?
#
loop_
_entity_poly.entity_id
_entity_poly.type
_entity_poly.pdbx_seq_one_letter_code
_entity_poly.pdbx_strand_id
1 'polypeptide(L)'
;MDQDIWQKKLGDVKGFYESVDLFVLFDLLGAVDPKFYIYHQPTAHLFKKLSDIEDKLQAKRLISFKSTKYFITRDIGQEIQDDHVPFHAYNVPILHLIPLPFPQCWHKECDNYNTLDKTTIQDLTKIFNVFLTSYLTHNNN
;
A
#
# COMPACT_ATOMS: atom_id res chain seq x y z
N MET A 1 -8.56 -1.34 -24.21
CA MET A 1 -9.80 -1.29 -23.39
C MET A 1 -10.29 0.15 -23.46
N ASP A 2 -11.53 0.37 -23.87
CA ASP A 2 -12.03 1.67 -24.31
C ASP A 2 -12.36 2.58 -23.11
N GLN A 3 -11.68 3.74 -23.00
CA GLN A 3 -11.91 4.74 -21.95
C GLN A 3 -13.34 5.32 -22.01
N ASP A 4 -14.01 5.20 -23.17
CA ASP A 4 -15.34 5.76 -23.43
C ASP A 4 -16.48 5.00 -22.69
N ILE A 5 -16.25 3.72 -22.34
CA ILE A 5 -17.22 2.90 -21.60
C ILE A 5 -17.43 3.44 -20.18
N TRP A 6 -16.36 3.90 -19.55
CA TRP A 6 -16.42 4.43 -18.19
C TRP A 6 -17.06 5.82 -18.15
N GLN A 7 -16.94 6.63 -19.21
CA GLN A 7 -17.48 8.00 -19.21
C GLN A 7 -19.00 8.09 -19.41
N LYS A 8 -19.62 7.14 -20.13
CA LYS A 8 -21.02 7.23 -20.57
C LYS A 8 -22.11 6.86 -19.55
N LYS A 9 -21.76 6.46 -18.31
CA LYS A 9 -22.73 6.02 -17.27
C LYS A 9 -22.64 6.77 -15.92
N LEU A 10 -22.04 7.96 -15.88
CA LEU A 10 -21.49 8.54 -14.64
C LEU A 10 -22.36 9.61 -13.95
N GLY A 11 -23.59 9.28 -13.58
CA GLY A 11 -24.32 10.08 -12.59
C GLY A 11 -23.67 9.97 -11.20
N ASP A 12 -24.34 9.30 -10.27
CA ASP A 12 -23.93 9.11 -8.86
C ASP A 12 -22.51 8.56 -8.65
N VAL A 13 -21.91 7.96 -9.68
CA VAL A 13 -20.55 7.39 -9.64
C VAL A 13 -19.46 8.47 -9.50
N LYS A 14 -19.64 9.66 -10.09
CA LYS A 14 -18.66 10.76 -9.98
C LYS A 14 -18.55 11.27 -8.55
N GLY A 15 -19.69 11.39 -7.85
CA GLY A 15 -19.73 11.78 -6.45
C GLY A 15 -19.05 10.77 -5.52
N PHE A 16 -19.15 9.46 -5.84
CA PHE A 16 -18.43 8.43 -5.10
C PHE A 16 -16.92 8.62 -5.16
N TYR A 17 -16.32 8.72 -6.36
CA TYR A 17 -14.86 8.85 -6.48
C TYR A 17 -14.33 10.14 -5.86
N GLU A 18 -15.06 11.26 -5.98
CA GLU A 18 -14.69 12.53 -5.35
C GLU A 18 -14.75 12.47 -3.81
N SER A 19 -15.53 11.55 -3.23
CA SER A 19 -15.62 11.36 -1.78
C SER A 19 -14.51 10.47 -1.18
N VAL A 20 -13.69 9.82 -2.01
CA VAL A 20 -12.61 8.95 -1.54
C VAL A 20 -11.34 9.77 -1.30
N ASP A 21 -11.06 10.10 -0.04
CA ASP A 21 -9.87 10.87 0.36
C ASP A 21 -8.55 10.17 -0.01
N LEU A 22 -8.49 8.85 0.14
CA LEU A 22 -7.32 8.03 -0.13
C LEU A 22 -7.74 6.58 -0.34
N PHE A 23 -7.34 5.99 -1.46
CA PHE A 23 -7.42 4.56 -1.68
C PHE A 23 -6.09 3.90 -1.29
N VAL A 24 -6.08 3.18 -0.16
CA VAL A 24 -4.97 2.31 0.22
C VAL A 24 -5.26 0.90 -0.30
N LEU A 25 -4.44 0.41 -1.22
CA LEU A 25 -4.57 -0.93 -1.79
C LEU A 25 -3.46 -1.82 -1.22
N PHE A 26 -3.86 -2.88 -0.50
CA PHE A 26 -2.94 -3.92 -0.02
C PHE A 26 -3.03 -5.11 -0.95
N ASP A 27 -1.89 -5.54 -1.51
CA ASP A 27 -1.81 -6.75 -2.32
C ASP A 27 -0.52 -7.53 -2.08
N LEU A 28 -0.57 -8.85 -2.28
CA LEU A 28 0.53 -9.82 -2.15
C LEU A 28 1.30 -9.75 -0.82
N LEU A 29 0.59 -9.52 0.28
CA LEU A 29 1.15 -9.49 1.62
C LEU A 29 1.25 -10.87 2.27
N GLY A 30 2.18 -11.02 3.20
CA GLY A 30 2.29 -12.18 4.08
C GLY A 30 3.55 -13.01 3.88
N ALA A 31 4.21 -12.91 2.73
CA ALA A 31 5.52 -13.52 2.51
C ALA A 31 6.61 -12.84 3.36
N VAL A 32 7.74 -13.52 3.52
CA VAL A 32 8.89 -13.00 4.25
C VAL A 32 9.53 -11.79 3.56
N ASP A 33 9.89 -10.78 4.35
CA ASP A 33 10.71 -9.63 3.95
C ASP A 33 10.27 -8.86 2.68
N PRO A 34 8.99 -8.49 2.54
CA PRO A 34 8.48 -7.73 1.39
C PRO A 34 9.15 -6.36 1.30
N LYS A 35 9.35 -5.86 0.07
CA LYS A 35 9.90 -4.53 -0.18
C LYS A 35 8.90 -3.68 -0.94
N PHE A 36 8.41 -2.62 -0.29
CA PHE A 36 7.49 -1.66 -0.89
C PHE A 36 8.25 -0.44 -1.41
N TYR A 37 7.66 0.22 -2.39
CA TYR A 37 8.21 1.42 -3.02
C TYR A 37 7.13 2.46 -3.29
N ILE A 38 7.56 3.66 -3.65
CA ILE A 38 6.66 4.71 -4.10
C ILE A 38 6.30 4.41 -5.57
N TYR A 39 5.01 4.16 -5.81
CA TYR A 39 4.43 3.99 -7.16
C TYR A 39 3.79 5.28 -7.69
N HIS A 40 3.21 6.09 -6.81
CA HIS A 40 2.49 7.31 -7.17
C HIS A 40 3.02 8.51 -6.40
N GLN A 41 3.49 9.53 -7.14
CA GLN A 41 3.99 10.77 -6.54
C GLN A 41 2.99 11.50 -5.63
N PRO A 42 1.68 11.59 -5.96
CA PRO A 42 0.71 12.28 -5.11
C PRO A 42 0.64 11.76 -3.67
N THR A 43 0.90 10.46 -3.45
CA THR A 43 0.86 9.82 -2.13
C THR A 43 2.24 9.50 -1.56
N ALA A 44 3.33 9.98 -2.19
CA ALA A 44 4.70 9.73 -1.75
C ALA A 44 4.96 10.18 -0.30
N HIS A 45 4.29 11.26 0.15
CA HIS A 45 4.41 11.74 1.53
C HIS A 45 3.79 10.76 2.55
N LEU A 46 2.70 10.07 2.20
CA LEU A 46 2.09 9.02 3.02
C LEU A 46 2.97 7.78 3.06
N PHE A 47 3.60 7.44 1.93
CA PHE A 47 4.58 6.35 1.89
C PHE A 47 5.78 6.64 2.80
N LYS A 48 6.32 7.87 2.77
CA LYS A 48 7.40 8.29 3.69
C LYS A 48 6.96 8.17 5.16
N LYS A 49 5.72 8.52 5.48
CA LYS A 49 5.15 8.34 6.82
C LYS A 49 5.16 6.87 7.27
N LEU A 50 4.90 5.91 6.39
CA LEU A 50 5.05 4.47 6.69
C LEU A 50 6.50 4.12 7.03
N SER A 51 7.47 4.61 6.24
CA SER A 51 8.91 4.38 6.49
C SER A 51 9.39 5.00 7.81
N ASP A 52 8.87 6.18 8.17
CA ASP A 52 9.18 6.85 9.45
C ASP A 52 8.55 6.10 10.64
N ILE A 53 7.36 5.54 10.47
CA ILE A 53 6.69 4.72 11.49
C ILE A 53 7.49 3.44 11.72
N GLU A 54 7.93 2.78 10.64
CA GLU A 54 8.81 1.61 10.71
C GLU A 54 10.07 1.90 11.54
N ASP A 55 10.78 2.99 11.25
CA ASP A 55 11.96 3.42 12.03
C ASP A 55 11.67 3.58 13.52
N LYS A 56 10.59 4.29 13.84
CA LYS A 56 10.21 4.57 15.23
C LYS A 56 9.84 3.30 15.97
N LEU A 57 9.13 2.38 15.33
CA LEU A 57 8.76 1.10 15.93
C LEU A 57 10.00 0.20 16.11
N GLN A 58 10.91 0.15 15.13
CA GLN A 58 12.15 -0.62 15.24
C GLN A 58 13.06 -0.07 16.34
N ALA A 59 13.24 1.25 16.43
CA ALA A 59 14.01 1.91 17.49
C ALA A 59 13.46 1.62 18.90
N LYS A 60 12.14 1.47 19.03
CA LYS A 60 11.46 1.08 20.27
C LYS A 60 11.41 -0.43 20.50
N ARG A 61 11.97 -1.24 19.60
CA ARG A 61 11.91 -2.72 19.62
C ARG A 61 10.48 -3.26 19.67
N LEU A 62 9.55 -2.54 19.03
CA LEU A 62 8.14 -2.93 18.94
C LEU A 62 7.85 -3.79 17.71
N ILE A 63 8.74 -3.81 16.73
CA ILE A 63 8.76 -4.70 15.57
C ILE A 63 10.10 -5.44 15.51
N SER A 64 10.19 -6.49 14.69
CA SER A 64 11.45 -7.21 14.51
C SER A 64 12.54 -6.29 13.93
N PHE A 65 13.79 -6.54 14.33
CA PHE A 65 14.92 -5.81 13.76
C PHE A 65 15.17 -6.28 12.33
N LYS A 66 15.25 -5.32 11.40
CA LYS A 66 15.66 -5.56 10.02
C LYS A 66 16.83 -4.65 9.65
N SER A 67 17.82 -5.22 8.96
CA SER A 67 18.91 -4.43 8.36
C SER A 67 18.42 -3.59 7.18
N THR A 68 17.39 -4.07 6.49
CA THR A 68 16.77 -3.41 5.35
C THR A 68 15.28 -3.27 5.61
N LYS A 69 14.78 -2.05 5.52
CA LYS A 69 13.37 -1.72 5.70
C LYS A 69 12.43 -2.49 4.78
N TYR A 70 11.17 -2.61 5.20
CA TYR A 70 10.04 -2.96 4.34
C TYR A 70 9.71 -1.78 3.40
N PHE A 71 9.66 -0.55 3.92
CA PHE A 71 9.26 0.64 3.16
C PHE A 71 10.49 1.41 2.67
N ILE A 72 10.90 1.16 1.42
CA ILE A 72 12.04 1.82 0.78
C ILE A 72 11.55 3.11 0.12
N THR A 73 12.02 4.27 0.60
CA THR A 73 11.63 5.60 0.09
C THR A 73 12.31 5.93 -1.23
N ARG A 74 12.09 5.08 -2.23
CA ARG A 74 12.54 5.22 -3.61
C ARG A 74 11.31 5.18 -4.51
N ASP A 75 11.19 6.17 -5.36
CA ASP A 75 10.29 6.12 -6.51
C ASP A 75 10.92 5.23 -7.58
N ILE A 76 10.16 4.23 -8.03
CA ILE A 76 10.61 3.29 -9.05
C ILE A 76 10.19 3.66 -10.46
N GLY A 77 9.34 4.69 -10.64
CA GLY A 77 8.86 5.16 -11.95
C GLY A 77 8.13 4.08 -12.75
N GLN A 78 7.69 3.01 -12.08
CA GLN A 78 6.99 1.88 -12.67
C GLN A 78 5.60 1.83 -12.06
N GLU A 79 4.60 1.59 -12.90
CA GLU A 79 3.24 1.33 -12.46
C GLU A 79 2.97 -0.17 -12.54
N ILE A 80 2.34 -0.71 -11.51
CA ILE A 80 1.86 -2.09 -11.48
C ILE A 80 0.36 -2.01 -11.63
N GLN A 81 -0.22 -2.66 -12.65
CA GLN A 81 -1.67 -2.66 -12.83
C GLN A 81 -2.33 -3.54 -11.78
N ASP A 82 -3.34 -3.00 -11.11
CA ASP A 82 -4.14 -3.68 -10.09
C ASP A 82 -5.49 -2.96 -9.94
N ASP A 83 -6.29 -3.31 -8.95
CA ASP A 83 -7.66 -2.81 -8.70
C ASP A 83 -7.76 -1.28 -8.52
N HIS A 84 -6.64 -0.57 -8.35
CA HIS A 84 -6.61 0.89 -8.31
C HIS A 84 -6.71 1.56 -9.68
N VAL A 85 -6.52 0.84 -10.79
CA VAL A 85 -6.52 1.43 -12.14
C VAL A 85 -7.80 2.24 -12.45
N PRO A 86 -9.02 1.75 -12.14
CA PRO A 86 -10.23 2.55 -12.34
C PRO A 86 -10.27 3.81 -11.47
N PHE A 87 -9.74 3.77 -10.25
CA PHE A 87 -9.71 4.90 -9.31
C PHE A 87 -8.73 5.98 -9.76
N HIS A 88 -7.60 5.57 -10.35
CA HIS A 88 -6.62 6.50 -10.90
C HIS A 88 -7.24 7.39 -11.99
N ALA A 89 -8.09 6.81 -12.84
CA ALA A 89 -8.80 7.52 -13.90
C ALA A 89 -9.74 8.64 -13.39
N TYR A 90 -10.09 8.62 -12.10
CA TYR A 90 -10.93 9.63 -11.45
C TYR A 90 -10.16 10.50 -10.43
N ASN A 91 -8.83 10.56 -10.53
CA ASN A 91 -7.95 11.36 -9.65
C ASN A 91 -8.01 10.98 -8.16
N VAL A 92 -8.47 9.77 -7.82
CA VAL A 92 -8.42 9.30 -6.43
C VAL A 92 -6.95 9.10 -6.04
N PRO A 93 -6.49 9.66 -4.90
CA PRO A 93 -5.14 9.42 -4.42
C PRO A 93 -4.93 7.94 -4.07
N ILE A 94 -3.90 7.30 -4.61
CA ILE A 94 -3.65 5.87 -4.43
C ILE A 94 -2.35 5.64 -3.65
N LEU A 95 -2.43 4.93 -2.54
CA LEU A 95 -1.29 4.38 -1.83
C LEU A 95 -1.26 2.85 -2.07
N HIS A 96 -0.49 2.45 -3.07
CA HIS A 96 -0.37 1.05 -3.48
C HIS A 96 0.72 0.34 -2.66
N LEU A 97 0.30 -0.62 -1.83
CA LEU A 97 1.14 -1.38 -0.92
C LEU A 97 1.25 -2.83 -1.39
N ILE A 98 1.94 -2.98 -2.52
CA ILE A 98 2.35 -4.25 -3.12
C ILE A 98 3.88 -4.35 -3.12
N PRO A 99 4.48 -5.50 -2.78
CA PRO A 99 5.93 -5.65 -2.78
C PRO A 99 6.51 -5.75 -4.20
N LEU A 100 7.78 -5.35 -4.36
CA LEU A 100 8.58 -5.64 -5.55
C LEU A 100 9.99 -6.15 -5.15
N PRO A 101 10.43 -7.33 -5.61
CA PRO A 101 9.70 -8.30 -6.43
C PRO A 101 8.46 -8.86 -5.73
N PHE A 102 7.52 -9.41 -6.51
CA PHE A 102 6.40 -10.18 -5.97
C PHE A 102 6.88 -11.38 -5.14
N PRO A 103 6.07 -11.90 -4.20
CA PRO A 103 6.39 -13.11 -3.49
C PRO A 103 6.76 -14.24 -4.43
N GLN A 104 7.76 -15.04 -4.07
CA GLN A 104 8.24 -16.15 -4.91
C GLN A 104 7.12 -17.13 -5.28
N CYS A 105 6.09 -17.24 -4.44
CA CYS A 105 4.93 -18.11 -4.61
C CYS A 105 3.75 -17.49 -5.34
N TRP A 106 3.81 -16.23 -5.77
CA TRP A 106 2.73 -15.60 -6.51
C TRP A 106 2.33 -16.43 -7.74
N HIS A 107 1.02 -16.72 -7.86
CA HIS A 107 0.44 -17.60 -8.89
C HIS A 107 1.03 -19.03 -8.93
N LYS A 108 1.46 -19.57 -7.78
CA LYS A 108 1.93 -20.96 -7.64
C LYS A 108 1.20 -21.65 -6.50
N GLU A 109 1.16 -22.98 -6.53
CA GLU A 109 0.54 -23.80 -5.47
C GLU A 109 1.17 -23.60 -4.08
N CYS A 110 2.41 -23.08 -4.03
CA CYS A 110 3.07 -22.77 -2.77
C CYS A 110 2.53 -21.51 -2.08
N ASP A 111 1.65 -20.73 -2.71
CA ASP A 111 0.92 -19.63 -2.05
C ASP A 111 -0.17 -20.20 -1.15
N ASN A 112 0.22 -20.50 0.09
CA ASN A 112 -0.62 -21.16 1.07
C ASN A 112 -0.15 -20.78 2.49
N TYR A 113 -0.87 -21.26 3.50
CA TYR A 113 -0.58 -20.90 4.90
C TYR A 113 0.87 -21.15 5.34
N ASN A 114 1.57 -22.13 4.75
CA ASN A 114 2.94 -22.47 5.15
C ASN A 114 3.99 -21.48 4.63
N THR A 115 3.67 -20.66 3.63
CA THR A 115 4.59 -19.64 3.10
C THR A 115 4.38 -18.26 3.72
N LEU A 116 3.40 -18.13 4.63
CA LEU A 116 3.19 -16.94 5.44
C LEU A 116 4.28 -16.81 6.52
N ASP A 117 4.88 -15.63 6.60
CA ASP A 117 5.80 -15.25 7.67
C ASP A 117 5.05 -14.46 8.75
N LYS A 118 4.78 -15.12 9.88
CA LYS A 118 4.04 -14.53 11.01
C LYS A 118 4.71 -13.27 11.56
N THR A 119 6.03 -13.22 11.57
CA THR A 119 6.79 -12.05 12.06
C THR A 119 6.53 -10.85 11.17
N THR A 120 6.67 -11.00 9.85
CA THR A 120 6.38 -9.94 8.88
C THR A 120 4.93 -9.48 8.97
N ILE A 121 3.97 -10.41 9.06
CA ILE A 121 2.55 -10.05 9.22
C ILE A 121 2.33 -9.21 10.47
N GLN A 122 2.92 -9.60 11.62
CA GLN A 122 2.79 -8.85 12.87
C GLN A 122 3.43 -7.46 12.80
N ASP A 123 4.60 -7.35 12.17
CA ASP A 123 5.30 -6.08 12.04
C ASP A 123 4.53 -5.10 11.13
N LEU A 124 4.10 -5.58 9.95
CA LEU A 124 3.28 -4.79 9.03
C LEU A 124 1.95 -4.36 9.67
N THR A 125 1.29 -5.26 10.40
CA THR A 125 0.06 -4.93 11.14
C THR A 125 0.27 -3.76 12.11
N LYS A 126 1.38 -3.76 12.87
CA LYS A 126 1.69 -2.67 13.80
C LYS A 126 1.96 -1.36 13.05
N ILE A 127 2.72 -1.41 11.95
CA ILE A 127 3.02 -0.22 11.13
C ILE A 127 1.73 0.36 10.56
N PHE A 128 0.86 -0.48 9.98
CA PHE A 128 -0.41 -0.05 9.41
C PHE A 128 -1.38 0.50 10.46
N ASN A 129 -1.45 -0.10 11.64
CA ASN A 129 -2.29 0.42 12.72
C ASN A 129 -1.86 1.82 13.17
N VAL A 130 -0.55 2.06 13.31
CA VAL A 130 -0.02 3.39 13.65
C VAL A 130 -0.27 4.37 12.50
N PHE A 131 -0.09 3.95 11.26
CA PHE A 131 -0.35 4.78 10.08
C PHE A 131 -1.83 5.20 10.02
N LEU A 132 -2.75 4.25 10.11
CA LEU A 132 -4.20 4.49 10.06
C LEU A 132 -4.65 5.40 11.21
N THR A 133 -4.20 5.10 12.43
CA THR A 133 -4.50 5.95 13.61
C THR A 133 -3.99 7.37 13.38
N SER A 134 -2.77 7.51 12.87
CA SER A 134 -2.17 8.81 12.60
C SER A 134 -2.78 9.54 11.40
N TYR A 135 -3.40 8.83 10.44
CA TYR A 135 -4.10 9.43 9.31
C TYR A 135 -5.45 9.98 9.76
N LEU A 136 -6.25 9.16 10.45
CA LEU A 136 -7.59 9.52 10.89
C LEU A 136 -7.61 10.58 12.01
N THR A 137 -6.58 10.66 12.85
CA THR A 137 -6.52 11.66 13.94
C THR A 137 -5.98 13.01 13.50
N HIS A 138 -5.21 13.06 12.41
CA HIS A 138 -4.62 14.31 11.92
C HIS A 138 -5.53 15.05 10.94
N ASN A 139 -6.46 14.34 10.29
CA ASN A 139 -7.43 14.91 9.36
C ASN A 139 -8.65 15.55 10.06
N ASN A 140 -8.70 15.55 11.40
CA ASN A 140 -9.80 16.11 12.20
C ASN A 140 -9.50 17.52 12.77
N ASN A 141 -8.49 18.22 12.26
CA ASN A 141 -8.13 19.59 12.68
C ASN A 141 -8.10 20.55 11.50
#